data_AF-A0A8H3PDN3-F1
#
_entry.id   AF-A0A8H3PDN3-F1
#
_cell.length_a   1.000
_cell.length_b   1.000
_cell.length_c   1.000
_cell.angle_alpha   90.00
_cell.angle_beta   90.00
_cell.angle_gamma   90.00
#
_symmetry.space_group_name_H-M   'P 1'
#
loop_
_entity.id
_entity.type
_entity.pdbx_description
1 polymer ?
#
loop_
_entity_poly.entity_id
_entity_poly.type
_entity_poly.pdbx_seq_one_letter_code
_entity_poly.pdbx_strand_id
1 'polypeptide(L)'
;MDTTTSASNTDTWRPSWEQQPKINNLLRPYSTAAVVCDGRRPRPELWDICNGCILWLPPKPDVGEIPDPRLSSRHPDFFDHPVLVLKVEITSPRDANVLFAKMTSLDKTPLERIHSSHLDQYLPVFPAKPHPTSGLLLRLENERPKRGMVNNSYVSIHEGVFSLDYRALRCYAAGQKADGYRHRLKRESFDQVVTELGYSSSPWIETGGLWEEFIRKHVPGGAEVAFDI
;
A
#
# COMPACT_ATOMS: atom_id res chain seq x y z
N MET A 1 -3.12 -40.35 32.68
CA MET A 1 -3.61 -40.08 31.31
C MET A 1 -3.65 -38.58 31.20
N ASP A 2 -2.51 -38.00 30.83
CA ASP A 2 -2.32 -36.55 30.87
C ASP A 2 -2.86 -35.92 29.60
N THR A 3 -3.87 -35.06 29.78
CA THR A 3 -4.47 -34.27 28.71
C THR A 3 -3.64 -32.99 28.55
N THR A 4 -2.70 -32.99 27.60
CA THR A 4 -1.99 -31.76 27.24
C THR A 4 -2.76 -31.09 26.11
N THR A 5 -3.53 -30.06 26.46
CA THR A 5 -4.17 -29.15 25.53
C THR A 5 -3.09 -28.29 24.85
N SER A 6 -2.77 -28.56 23.59
CA SER A 6 -1.92 -27.69 22.78
C SER A 6 -2.70 -26.42 22.41
N ALA A 7 -2.28 -25.30 22.99
CA ALA A 7 -2.80 -23.97 22.68
C ALA A 7 -2.62 -23.62 21.19
N SER A 8 -3.63 -22.93 20.67
CA SER A 8 -3.82 -22.50 19.29
C SER A 8 -2.65 -21.71 18.71
N ASN A 9 -2.20 -22.14 17.53
CA ASN A 9 -1.31 -21.41 16.61
C ASN A 9 -1.79 -19.96 16.44
N THR A 10 -0.98 -19.00 16.89
CA THR A 10 -1.10 -17.61 16.47
C THR A 10 -0.74 -17.54 14.98
N ASP A 11 -1.76 -17.34 14.16
CA ASP A 11 -1.68 -17.10 12.71
C ASP A 11 -0.89 -15.80 12.41
N THR A 12 0.43 -15.90 12.50
CA THR A 12 1.40 -14.86 12.14
C THR A 12 1.78 -15.03 10.69
N TRP A 13 0.88 -14.66 9.79
CA TRP A 13 1.23 -14.49 8.38
C TRP A 13 2.34 -13.45 8.25
N ARG A 14 3.40 -13.80 7.53
CA ARG A 14 4.54 -12.95 7.20
C ARG A 14 4.69 -12.92 5.68
N PRO A 15 5.01 -11.75 5.09
CA PRO A 15 5.35 -11.65 3.67
C PRO A 15 6.42 -12.68 3.26
N SER A 16 6.39 -13.13 2.00
CA SER A 16 7.38 -14.05 1.42
C SER A 16 8.83 -13.60 1.68
N TRP A 17 9.10 -12.30 1.54
CA TRP A 17 10.43 -11.73 1.72
C TRP A 17 10.92 -11.73 3.18
N GLU A 18 10.02 -11.61 4.19
CA GLU A 18 10.40 -11.70 5.60
C GLU A 18 10.93 -13.09 5.98
N GLN A 19 10.66 -14.10 5.15
CA GLN A 19 11.14 -15.47 5.34
C GLN A 19 12.57 -15.66 4.80
N GLN A 20 13.16 -14.65 4.15
CA GLN A 20 14.51 -14.71 3.55
C GLN A 20 15.59 -14.20 4.54
N PRO A 21 16.47 -15.08 5.08
CA PRO A 21 17.43 -14.70 6.12
C PRO A 21 18.47 -13.66 5.68
N LYS A 22 18.84 -13.66 4.39
CA LYS A 22 19.86 -12.76 3.81
C LYS A 22 19.37 -11.31 3.76
N ILE A 23 18.15 -11.08 3.27
CA ILE A 23 17.50 -9.77 3.23
C ILE A 23 17.31 -9.24 4.66
N ASN A 24 16.84 -10.07 5.59
CA ASN A 24 16.66 -9.67 6.99
C ASN A 24 17.96 -9.18 7.65
N ASN A 25 19.12 -9.78 7.32
CA ASN A 25 20.41 -9.35 7.87
C ASN A 25 20.93 -8.05 7.25
N LEU A 26 20.72 -7.86 5.94
CA LEU A 26 21.07 -6.63 5.22
C LEU A 26 20.23 -5.43 5.68
N LEU A 27 18.95 -5.66 6.00
CA LEU A 27 17.99 -4.62 6.35
C LEU A 27 17.87 -4.35 7.86
N ARG A 28 18.37 -5.26 8.71
CA ARG A 28 18.37 -5.15 10.17
C ARG A 28 18.86 -3.80 10.75
N PRO A 29 19.92 -3.15 10.21
CA PRO A 29 20.37 -1.85 10.70
C PRO A 29 19.38 -0.70 10.42
N TYR A 30 18.53 -0.87 9.41
CA TYR A 30 17.51 0.09 9.03
C TYR A 30 16.18 -0.19 9.73
N SER A 31 16.03 -1.37 10.35
CA SER A 31 14.87 -1.75 11.15
C SER A 31 14.83 -1.12 12.53
N THR A 32 14.80 0.21 12.63
CA THR A 32 14.79 0.87 13.94
C THR A 32 14.06 2.20 13.97
N ALA A 33 12.82 2.18 14.45
CA ALA A 33 12.34 3.09 15.49
C ALA A 33 11.17 2.40 16.21
N ALA A 34 11.12 2.47 17.53
CA ALA A 34 9.96 2.00 18.28
C ALA A 34 8.70 2.67 17.73
N VAL A 35 7.73 1.87 17.28
CA VAL A 35 6.44 2.38 16.79
C VAL A 35 5.79 3.10 17.98
N VAL A 36 5.82 4.43 17.96
CA VAL A 36 5.06 5.23 18.93
C VAL A 36 3.61 5.17 18.49
N CYS A 37 2.86 4.23 19.07
CA CYS A 37 1.43 4.08 18.85
C CYS A 37 0.68 5.00 19.79
N ASP A 38 0.31 6.19 19.34
CA ASP A 38 -0.56 7.13 20.04
C ASP A 38 -2.06 6.83 19.82
N GLY A 39 -2.40 5.61 19.40
CA GLY A 39 -3.76 5.23 19.01
C GLY A 39 -4.15 5.65 17.59
N ARG A 40 -3.28 6.36 16.86
CA ARG A 40 -3.45 6.62 15.43
C ARG A 40 -2.93 5.46 14.59
N ARG A 41 -3.17 5.53 13.27
CA ARG A 41 -2.56 4.63 12.29
C ARG A 41 -1.03 4.78 12.38
N PRO A 42 -0.27 3.69 12.60
CA PRO A 42 1.19 3.78 12.71
C PRO A 42 1.81 4.14 11.36
N ARG A 43 3.02 4.70 11.37
CA ARG A 43 3.80 4.88 10.14
C ARG A 43 4.22 3.49 9.62
N PRO A 44 4.09 3.20 8.32
CA PRO A 44 4.60 1.95 7.78
C PRO A 44 6.12 1.97 7.78
N GLU A 45 6.71 0.82 7.99
CA GLU A 45 8.15 0.67 7.81
C GLU A 45 8.50 0.59 6.33
N LEU A 46 9.68 1.08 5.94
CA LEU A 46 10.07 1.13 4.53
C LEU A 46 10.17 -0.27 3.90
N TRP A 47 10.58 -1.28 4.66
CA TRP A 47 10.59 -2.68 4.20
C TRP A 47 9.19 -3.32 4.15
N ASP A 48 8.16 -2.62 4.61
CA ASP A 48 6.80 -3.13 4.68
C ASP A 48 5.85 -2.39 3.73
N ILE A 49 6.42 -1.68 2.75
CA ILE A 49 5.68 -1.05 1.65
C ILE A 49 6.19 -1.54 0.30
N CYS A 50 5.26 -1.72 -0.63
CA CYS A 50 5.56 -2.06 -2.01
C CYS A 50 4.35 -1.76 -2.92
N ASN A 51 4.49 -2.03 -4.22
CA ASN A 51 3.44 -1.77 -5.20
C ASN A 51 2.16 -2.55 -4.86
N GLY A 52 1.01 -1.88 -4.93
CA GLY A 52 -0.29 -2.43 -4.60
C GLY A 52 -0.67 -2.33 -3.11
N CYS A 53 0.21 -1.85 -2.23
CA CYS A 53 -0.16 -1.61 -0.83
C CYS A 53 -1.21 -0.49 -0.72
N ILE A 54 -2.16 -0.66 0.19
CA ILE A 54 -3.14 0.36 0.56
C ILE A 54 -2.66 0.97 1.88
N LEU A 55 -2.39 2.28 1.83
CA LEU A 55 -1.95 3.08 2.96
C LEU A 55 -2.99 4.17 3.25
N TRP A 56 -2.71 5.00 4.25
CA TRP A 56 -3.54 6.14 4.62
C TRP A 56 -2.73 7.42 4.48
N LEU A 57 -3.28 8.38 3.74
CA LEU A 57 -2.81 9.76 3.74
C LEU A 57 -3.51 10.49 4.90
N PRO A 58 -2.78 10.91 5.95
CA PRO A 58 -3.39 11.57 7.09
C PRO A 58 -3.95 12.95 6.74
N PRO A 59 -4.69 13.60 7.67
CA PRO A 59 -5.14 14.98 7.50
C PRO A 59 -4.00 15.93 7.14
N LYS A 60 -4.28 16.98 6.35
CA LYS A 60 -3.28 17.94 5.84
C LYS A 60 -2.31 18.48 6.93
N PRO A 61 -2.75 18.84 8.15
CA PRO A 61 -1.85 19.32 9.20
C PRO A 61 -0.80 18.31 9.65
N ASP A 62 -1.08 17.00 9.49
CA ASP A 62 -0.21 15.90 9.96
C ASP A 62 0.81 15.44 8.89
N VAL A 63 0.66 15.90 7.64
CA VAL A 63 1.55 15.54 6.52
C VAL A 63 2.81 16.42 6.50
N GLY A 64 2.77 17.60 7.11
CA GLY A 64 3.85 18.58 7.05
C GLY A 64 3.87 19.33 5.71
N GLU A 65 5.05 19.71 5.26
CA GLU A 65 5.23 20.39 3.98
C GLU A 65 4.96 19.42 2.82
N ILE A 66 4.08 19.79 1.90
CA ILE A 66 3.66 18.97 0.76
C ILE A 66 4.46 19.42 -0.47
N PRO A 67 5.39 18.59 -0.99
CA PRO A 67 6.22 18.98 -2.12
C PRO A 67 5.43 19.11 -3.42
N ASP A 68 4.32 18.37 -3.58
CA ASP A 68 3.50 18.41 -4.79
C ASP A 68 2.42 19.52 -4.69
N PRO A 69 2.56 20.64 -5.43
CA PRO A 69 1.59 21.73 -5.39
C PRO A 69 0.21 21.31 -5.89
N ARG A 70 0.11 20.23 -6.69
CA ARG A 70 -1.18 19.70 -7.17
C ARG A 70 -1.99 19.13 -6.01
N LEU A 71 -1.33 18.47 -5.06
CA LEU A 71 -1.98 17.91 -3.89
C LEU A 71 -2.44 19.00 -2.91
N SER A 72 -1.62 20.04 -2.71
CA SER A 72 -1.89 21.07 -1.69
C SER A 72 -2.91 22.15 -2.11
N SER A 73 -2.99 22.48 -3.40
CA SER A 73 -3.81 23.59 -3.93
C SER A 73 -5.05 23.17 -4.73
N ARG A 74 -5.02 22.03 -5.43
CA ARG A 74 -6.13 21.60 -6.31
C ARG A 74 -7.08 20.59 -5.67
N HIS A 75 -6.64 19.90 -4.61
CA HIS A 75 -7.42 18.85 -3.98
C HIS A 75 -7.39 18.96 -2.45
N PRO A 76 -8.08 19.96 -1.85
CA PRO A 76 -8.15 20.08 -0.39
C PRO A 76 -8.78 18.84 0.27
N ASP A 77 -9.72 18.18 -0.43
CA ASP A 77 -10.43 16.99 0.02
C ASP A 77 -9.71 15.68 -0.35
N PHE A 78 -8.38 15.74 -0.53
CA PHE A 78 -7.55 14.57 -0.82
C PHE A 78 -6.96 13.94 0.45
N PHE A 79 -6.86 14.71 1.52
CA PHE A 79 -6.29 14.28 2.80
C PHE A 79 -7.31 13.50 3.63
N ASP A 80 -6.80 12.74 4.59
CA ASP A 80 -7.62 11.83 5.42
C ASP A 80 -8.34 10.75 4.61
N HIS A 81 -7.62 10.17 3.65
CA HIS A 81 -8.13 9.15 2.75
C HIS A 81 -7.19 7.95 2.62
N PRO A 82 -7.73 6.76 2.31
CA PRO A 82 -6.90 5.67 1.86
C PRO A 82 -6.27 5.99 0.51
N VAL A 83 -5.09 5.44 0.26
CA VAL A 83 -4.35 5.61 -0.99
C VAL A 83 -3.78 4.27 -1.44
N LEU A 84 -3.77 4.04 -2.75
CA LEU A 84 -3.16 2.87 -3.36
C LEU A 84 -1.77 3.22 -3.85
N VAL A 85 -0.76 2.52 -3.34
CA VAL A 85 0.64 2.63 -3.76
C VAL A 85 0.80 2.03 -5.15
N LEU A 86 1.19 2.86 -6.12
CA LEU A 86 1.46 2.47 -7.50
C LEU A 86 2.93 2.13 -7.72
N LYS A 87 3.82 2.93 -7.13
CA LYS A 87 5.27 2.76 -7.24
C LYS A 87 5.94 3.19 -5.94
N VAL A 88 6.95 2.44 -5.53
CA VAL A 88 7.90 2.85 -4.48
C VAL A 88 9.27 3.01 -5.11
N GLU A 89 9.90 4.16 -4.89
CA GLU A 89 11.25 4.45 -5.33
C GLU A 89 12.12 4.71 -4.11
N ILE A 90 12.94 3.72 -3.75
CA ILE A 90 13.89 3.83 -2.64
C ILE A 90 15.01 4.78 -3.08
N THR A 91 15.13 5.91 -2.39
CA THR A 91 16.14 6.95 -2.68
C THR A 91 17.33 6.86 -1.74
N SER A 92 17.13 6.30 -0.54
CA SER A 92 18.18 6.00 0.42
C SER A 92 17.77 4.79 1.26
N PRO A 93 18.68 4.21 2.08
CA PRO A 93 18.32 3.15 3.01
C PRO A 93 17.24 3.52 4.05
N ARG A 94 16.88 4.80 4.17
CA ARG A 94 15.84 5.27 5.09
C ARG A 94 14.75 6.08 4.40
N ASP A 95 14.90 6.41 3.13
CA ASP A 95 14.07 7.36 2.39
C ASP A 95 13.51 6.71 1.11
N ALA A 96 12.26 7.04 0.80
CA ALA A 96 11.64 6.61 -0.44
C ALA A 96 10.54 7.59 -0.86
N ASN A 97 10.42 7.77 -2.17
CA ASN A 97 9.28 8.44 -2.77
C ASN A 97 8.23 7.40 -3.18
N VAL A 98 6.98 7.71 -2.90
CA VAL A 98 5.84 6.84 -3.18
C VAL A 98 4.92 7.56 -4.14
N LEU A 99 4.68 6.92 -5.29
CA LEU A 99 3.62 7.30 -6.20
C LEU A 99 2.34 6.56 -5.82
N PHE A 100 1.22 7.28 -5.75
CA PHE A 100 -0.06 6.70 -5.33
C PHE A 100 -1.25 7.32 -6.06
N ALA A 101 -2.37 6.59 -6.04
CA ALA A 101 -3.70 7.05 -6.42
C ALA A 101 -4.61 7.14 -5.20
N LYS A 102 -5.60 8.04 -5.25
CA LYS A 102 -6.60 8.15 -4.17
C LYS A 102 -7.49 6.93 -4.13
N MET A 103 -7.92 6.58 -2.92
CA MET A 103 -9.07 5.73 -2.71
C MET A 103 -10.16 6.49 -1.93
N THR A 104 -11.41 6.16 -2.21
CA THR A 104 -12.58 6.77 -1.56
C THR A 104 -13.60 5.72 -1.17
N SER A 105 -14.44 6.05 -0.20
CA SER A 105 -15.63 5.25 0.13
C SER A 105 -16.92 5.80 -0.50
N LEU A 106 -16.83 6.92 -1.22
CA LEU A 106 -17.98 7.67 -1.75
C LEU A 106 -19.02 7.96 -0.67
N ASP A 107 -18.58 8.27 0.55
CA ASP A 107 -19.45 8.43 1.73
C ASP A 107 -20.38 7.23 1.95
N LYS A 108 -19.86 6.02 1.72
CA LYS A 108 -20.57 4.73 1.77
C LYS A 108 -21.65 4.57 0.69
N THR A 109 -21.67 5.44 -0.32
CA THR A 109 -22.56 5.34 -1.46
C THR A 109 -22.10 4.23 -2.39
N PRO A 110 -22.94 3.21 -2.65
CA PRO A 110 -22.64 2.18 -3.64
C PRO A 110 -22.53 2.77 -5.05
N LEU A 111 -21.68 2.19 -5.88
CA LEU A 111 -21.40 2.70 -7.22
C LEU A 111 -22.66 2.72 -8.11
N GLU A 112 -23.61 1.81 -7.90
CA GLU A 112 -24.88 1.77 -8.63
C GLU A 112 -25.77 3.00 -8.41
N ARG A 113 -25.51 3.78 -7.35
CA ARG A 113 -26.23 5.01 -7.05
C ARG A 113 -25.53 6.26 -7.58
N ILE A 114 -24.33 6.11 -8.12
CA ILE A 114 -23.58 7.19 -8.75
C ILE A 114 -24.13 7.41 -10.16
N HIS A 115 -24.17 8.67 -10.59
CA HIS A 115 -24.61 9.03 -11.94
C HIS A 115 -23.75 8.33 -12.99
N SER A 116 -24.37 7.84 -14.08
CA SER A 116 -23.70 6.99 -15.08
C SER A 116 -22.43 7.60 -15.67
N SER A 117 -22.40 8.92 -15.87
CA SER A 117 -21.24 9.66 -16.38
C SER A 117 -20.02 9.69 -15.45
N HIS A 118 -20.16 9.24 -14.20
CA HIS A 118 -19.08 9.19 -13.21
C HIS A 118 -18.67 7.77 -12.82
N LEU A 119 -19.37 6.73 -13.33
CA LEU A 119 -19.09 5.35 -12.94
C LEU A 119 -17.65 4.95 -13.27
N ASP A 120 -17.22 5.22 -14.50
CA ASP A 120 -15.91 4.83 -15.03
C ASP A 120 -14.73 5.58 -14.36
N GLN A 121 -15.01 6.48 -13.42
CA GLN A 121 -14.01 7.16 -12.61
C GLN A 121 -13.53 6.31 -11.43
N TYR A 122 -14.20 5.20 -11.13
CA TYR A 122 -14.00 4.44 -9.90
C TYR A 122 -13.87 2.94 -10.15
N LEU A 123 -12.82 2.32 -9.63
CA LEU A 123 -12.68 0.86 -9.63
C LEU A 123 -13.04 0.30 -8.24
N PRO A 124 -14.05 -0.57 -8.12
CA PRO A 124 -14.46 -1.11 -6.84
C PRO A 124 -13.46 -2.11 -6.29
N VAL A 125 -13.23 -2.06 -4.99
CA VAL A 125 -12.42 -3.01 -4.22
C VAL A 125 -13.35 -3.82 -3.32
N PHE A 126 -13.20 -5.15 -3.33
CA PHE A 126 -13.97 -6.05 -2.46
C PHE A 126 -13.86 -5.59 -0.99
N PRO A 127 -14.99 -5.47 -0.24
CA PRO A 127 -16.29 -6.08 -0.46
C PRO A 127 -17.31 -5.26 -1.26
N ALA A 128 -16.90 -4.18 -1.93
CA ALA A 128 -17.80 -3.49 -2.85
C ALA A 128 -18.33 -4.43 -3.94
N LYS A 129 -19.47 -4.07 -4.52
CA LYS A 129 -20.02 -4.80 -5.66
C LYS A 129 -19.18 -4.54 -6.92
N PRO A 130 -19.14 -5.50 -7.86
CA PRO A 130 -18.47 -5.30 -9.15
C PRO A 130 -18.98 -4.06 -9.88
N HIS A 131 -18.11 -3.48 -10.70
CA HIS A 131 -18.43 -2.29 -11.47
C HIS A 131 -19.63 -2.57 -12.39
N PRO A 132 -20.68 -1.72 -12.43
CA PRO A 132 -21.92 -2.03 -13.15
C PRO A 132 -21.74 -2.30 -14.65
N THR A 133 -20.82 -1.58 -15.29
CA THR A 133 -20.57 -1.67 -16.73
C THR A 133 -19.51 -2.71 -17.09
N SER A 134 -18.29 -2.59 -16.54
CA SER A 134 -17.14 -3.45 -16.88
C SER A 134 -17.12 -4.79 -16.13
N GLY A 135 -17.89 -4.94 -15.04
CA GLY A 135 -17.84 -6.12 -14.18
C GLY A 135 -16.54 -6.26 -13.37
N LEU A 136 -15.64 -5.28 -13.43
CA LEU A 136 -14.37 -5.29 -12.71
C LEU A 136 -14.60 -5.26 -11.19
N LEU A 137 -13.76 -5.99 -10.47
CA LEU A 137 -13.71 -5.99 -9.01
C LEU A 137 -12.29 -6.29 -8.55
N LEU A 138 -11.68 -5.32 -7.88
CA LEU A 138 -10.34 -5.42 -7.34
C LEU A 138 -10.34 -6.23 -6.03
N ARG A 139 -9.27 -6.99 -5.82
CA ARG A 139 -9.14 -7.94 -4.72
C ARG A 139 -7.82 -7.79 -3.98
N LEU A 140 -7.82 -8.11 -2.69
CA LEU A 140 -6.61 -8.12 -1.87
C LEU A 140 -5.90 -9.49 -1.96
N GLU A 141 -4.59 -9.54 -1.75
CA GLU A 141 -3.86 -10.82 -1.63
C GLU A 141 -4.36 -11.65 -0.45
N ASN A 142 -4.61 -10.96 0.66
CA ASN A 142 -5.03 -11.56 1.93
C ASN A 142 -6.46 -11.18 2.26
N GLU A 143 -7.41 -11.52 1.38
CA GLU A 143 -8.85 -11.37 1.63
C GLU A 143 -9.30 -12.22 2.83
N ARG A 144 -9.16 -11.67 4.04
CA ARG A 144 -9.56 -12.31 5.28
C ARG A 144 -10.91 -11.73 5.75
N PRO A 145 -11.90 -12.56 6.12
CA PRO A 145 -13.24 -12.10 6.53
C PRO A 145 -13.27 -11.05 7.66
N LYS A 146 -12.24 -11.02 8.51
CA LYS A 146 -12.12 -10.09 9.64
C LYS A 146 -11.01 -9.04 9.48
N ARG A 147 -10.28 -9.04 8.37
CA ARG A 147 -9.08 -8.20 8.20
C ARG A 147 -8.96 -7.54 6.81
N GLY A 148 -9.96 -7.66 5.95
CA GLY A 148 -10.05 -6.95 4.66
C GLY A 148 -10.66 -5.55 4.79
N MET A 149 -11.05 -4.96 3.65
CA MET A 149 -11.75 -3.68 3.62
C MET A 149 -13.11 -3.82 4.34
N VAL A 150 -13.40 -2.92 5.29
CA VAL A 150 -14.65 -2.96 6.07
C VAL A 150 -15.80 -2.28 5.32
N ASN A 151 -15.49 -1.28 4.49
CA ASN A 151 -16.47 -0.49 3.75
C ASN A 151 -16.27 -0.67 2.25
N ASN A 152 -17.33 -0.36 1.50
CA ASN A 152 -17.21 -0.15 0.06
C ASN A 152 -16.11 0.88 -0.19
N SER A 153 -15.13 0.48 -1.00
CA SER A 153 -13.94 1.28 -1.28
C SER A 153 -13.66 1.22 -2.76
N TYR A 154 -13.18 2.34 -3.29
CA TYR A 154 -13.02 2.54 -4.71
C TYR A 154 -11.67 3.22 -4.96
N VAL A 155 -10.92 2.75 -5.95
CA VAL A 155 -9.76 3.48 -6.47
C VAL A 155 -10.28 4.55 -7.42
N SER A 156 -9.90 5.81 -7.20
CA SER A 156 -10.25 6.93 -8.09
C SER A 156 -9.27 7.00 -9.25
N ILE A 157 -9.76 6.84 -10.47
CA ILE A 157 -8.97 6.88 -11.72
C ILE A 157 -8.86 8.31 -12.25
N HIS A 158 -9.87 9.14 -12.01
CA HIS A 158 -9.95 10.49 -12.57
C HIS A 158 -9.12 11.53 -11.82
N GLU A 159 -8.88 11.36 -10.50
CA GLU A 159 -8.14 12.36 -9.71
C GLU A 159 -6.63 12.39 -10.03
N GLY A 160 -6.11 11.39 -10.74
CA GLY A 160 -4.71 11.31 -11.14
C GLY A 160 -3.79 10.68 -10.09
N VAL A 161 -2.48 10.83 -10.32
CA VAL A 161 -1.42 10.23 -9.50
C VAL A 161 -0.53 11.29 -8.85
N PHE A 162 -0.17 11.03 -7.60
CA PHE A 162 0.56 11.95 -6.74
C PHE A 162 1.78 11.28 -6.13
N SER A 163 2.78 12.09 -5.74
CA SER A 163 4.02 11.60 -5.15
C SER A 163 4.28 12.27 -3.81
N LEU A 164 4.71 11.49 -2.82
CA LEU A 164 5.11 11.96 -1.49
C LEU A 164 6.25 11.10 -0.92
N ASP A 165 6.94 11.61 0.08
CA ASP A 165 7.81 10.81 0.94
C ASP A 165 6.94 9.77 1.69
N TYR A 166 7.39 8.50 1.73
CA TYR A 166 6.63 7.43 2.39
C TYR A 166 6.32 7.72 3.88
N ARG A 167 7.16 8.51 4.57
CA ARG A 167 6.97 8.88 5.98
C ARG A 167 5.76 9.78 6.21
N ALA A 168 5.25 10.42 5.16
CA ALA A 168 4.00 11.16 5.20
C ALA A 168 2.78 10.21 5.33
N LEU A 169 2.92 8.96 4.90
CA LEU A 169 1.84 7.97 4.91
C LEU A 169 1.75 7.22 6.25
N ARG A 170 0.61 6.57 6.47
CA ARG A 170 0.34 5.69 7.61
C ARG A 170 -0.21 4.35 7.12
N CYS A 171 -0.13 3.30 7.93
CA CYS A 171 -0.77 2.03 7.64
C CYS A 171 -2.29 2.22 7.52
N TYR A 172 -2.95 1.51 6.60
CA TYR A 172 -4.39 1.69 6.37
C TYR A 172 -5.24 1.38 7.63
N ALA A 173 -4.94 0.28 8.31
CA ALA A 173 -5.63 -0.10 9.54
C ALA A 173 -5.05 0.62 10.76
N ALA A 174 -5.93 1.12 11.63
CA ALA A 174 -5.53 1.56 12.96
C ALA A 174 -5.09 0.34 13.78
N GLY A 175 -4.01 0.48 14.54
CA GLY A 175 -3.47 -0.61 15.34
C GLY A 175 -2.06 -0.35 15.85
N GLN A 176 -1.58 -1.29 16.66
CA GLN A 176 -0.27 -1.18 17.31
C GLN A 176 0.91 -1.64 16.42
N LYS A 177 0.63 -2.33 15.31
CA LYS A 177 1.65 -2.86 14.41
C LYS A 177 1.71 -2.01 13.14
N ALA A 178 2.90 -1.52 12.80
CA ALA A 178 3.19 -1.03 11.46
C ALA A 178 3.12 -2.24 10.50
N ASP A 179 2.02 -2.35 9.76
CA ASP A 179 1.74 -3.44 8.81
C ASP A 179 1.10 -2.86 7.54
N GLY A 180 1.93 -2.21 6.72
CA GLY A 180 1.58 -1.64 5.43
C GLY A 180 1.22 -2.71 4.39
N TYR A 181 1.94 -3.83 4.40
CA TYR A 181 1.73 -4.92 3.43
C TYR A 181 0.37 -5.62 3.65
N ARG A 182 -0.18 -5.62 4.87
CA ARG A 182 -1.45 -6.29 5.20
C ARG A 182 -2.59 -6.02 4.22
N HIS A 183 -2.69 -4.81 3.67
CA HIS A 183 -3.74 -4.44 2.71
C HIS A 183 -3.13 -4.24 1.33
N ARG A 184 -2.61 -5.30 0.72
CA ARG A 184 -2.08 -5.27 -0.64
C ARG A 184 -3.10 -5.82 -1.63
N LEU A 185 -3.32 -5.12 -2.75
CA LEU A 185 -4.02 -5.69 -3.90
C LEU A 185 -3.30 -6.94 -4.39
N LYS A 186 -4.01 -7.92 -4.95
CA LYS A 186 -3.34 -8.98 -5.71
C LYS A 186 -2.82 -8.45 -7.05
N ARG A 187 -1.83 -9.14 -7.62
CA ARG A 187 -1.19 -8.75 -8.89
C ARG A 187 -2.19 -8.40 -9.99
N GLU A 188 -3.17 -9.27 -10.28
CA GLU A 188 -4.08 -9.02 -11.40
C GLU A 188 -4.96 -7.78 -11.18
N SER A 189 -5.33 -7.51 -9.92
CA SER A 189 -6.09 -6.29 -9.58
C SER A 189 -5.22 -5.05 -9.64
N PHE A 190 -3.94 -5.15 -9.26
CA PHE A 190 -2.99 -4.06 -9.43
C PHE A 190 -2.78 -3.72 -10.92
N ASP A 191 -2.58 -4.74 -11.76
CA ASP A 191 -2.37 -4.56 -13.19
C ASP A 191 -3.58 -3.87 -13.84
N GLN A 192 -4.81 -4.26 -13.46
CA GLN A 192 -6.04 -3.59 -13.89
C GLN A 192 -6.03 -2.09 -13.55
N VAL A 193 -5.66 -1.72 -12.32
CA VAL A 193 -5.60 -0.30 -11.92
C VAL A 193 -4.58 0.46 -12.76
N VAL A 194 -3.39 -0.11 -12.97
CA VAL A 194 -2.32 0.52 -13.75
C VAL A 194 -2.76 0.74 -15.20
N THR A 195 -3.47 -0.24 -15.79
CA THR A 195 -4.07 -0.12 -17.12
C THR A 195 -5.11 1.01 -17.19
N GLU A 196 -6.06 1.06 -16.25
CA GLU A 196 -7.14 2.06 -16.25
C GLU A 196 -6.62 3.48 -15.98
N LEU A 197 -5.55 3.62 -15.18
CA LEU A 197 -4.86 4.91 -14.99
C LEU A 197 -4.05 5.36 -16.21
N GLY A 198 -3.92 4.51 -17.25
CA GLY A 198 -3.07 4.79 -18.41
C GLY A 198 -1.58 4.90 -18.04
N TYR A 199 -1.17 4.31 -16.93
CA TYR A 199 0.20 4.42 -16.42
C TYR A 199 1.06 3.30 -17.01
N SER A 200 2.06 3.62 -17.83
CA SER A 200 2.93 2.63 -18.45
C SER A 200 3.90 2.02 -17.43
N SER A 201 3.77 0.70 -17.24
CA SER A 201 4.73 -0.20 -16.58
C SER A 201 5.26 0.26 -15.22
N SER A 202 4.40 0.35 -14.20
CA SER A 202 4.89 0.04 -12.85
C SER A 202 4.81 -1.48 -12.70
N PRO A 203 5.91 -2.22 -12.85
CA PRO A 203 5.85 -3.66 -12.68
C PRO A 203 5.37 -4.00 -11.27
N TRP A 204 4.68 -5.12 -11.14
CA TRP A 204 4.43 -5.71 -9.84
C TRP A 204 5.77 -6.08 -9.19
N ILE A 205 6.18 -5.33 -8.15
CA ILE A 205 7.42 -5.58 -7.41
C ILE A 205 7.07 -5.79 -5.92
N GLU A 206 7.58 -6.87 -5.33
CA GLU A 206 7.54 -7.12 -3.89
C GLU A 206 8.68 -6.37 -3.18
N THR A 207 8.59 -6.17 -1.86
CA THR A 207 9.59 -5.36 -1.15
C THR A 207 11.04 -5.81 -1.38
N GLY A 208 11.31 -7.13 -1.40
CA GLY A 208 12.65 -7.65 -1.69
C GLY A 208 13.21 -7.13 -3.02
N GLY A 209 12.40 -7.18 -4.09
CA GLY A 209 12.79 -6.68 -5.41
C GLY A 209 13.04 -5.17 -5.46
N LEU A 210 12.36 -4.37 -4.64
CA LEU A 210 12.63 -2.93 -4.53
C LEU A 210 14.04 -2.69 -3.98
N TRP A 211 14.44 -3.45 -2.96
CA TRP A 211 15.75 -3.33 -2.35
C TRP A 211 16.87 -3.87 -3.24
N GLU A 212 16.63 -4.97 -3.95
CA GLU A 212 17.55 -5.48 -4.98
C GLU A 212 17.80 -4.41 -6.05
N GLU A 213 16.74 -3.75 -6.54
CA GLU A 213 16.86 -2.68 -7.52
C GLU A 213 17.67 -1.51 -6.96
N PHE A 214 17.42 -1.10 -5.71
CA PHE A 214 18.16 -0.05 -5.04
C PHE A 214 19.65 -0.39 -4.93
N ILE A 215 19.98 -1.59 -4.42
CA ILE A 215 21.35 -2.06 -4.24
C ILE A 215 22.09 -2.09 -5.58
N ARG A 216 21.47 -2.66 -6.61
CA ARG A 216 22.04 -2.74 -7.95
C ARG A 216 22.37 -1.36 -8.54
N LYS A 217 21.53 -0.35 -8.27
CA LYS A 217 21.70 1.01 -8.82
C LYS A 217 22.68 1.87 -8.02
N HIS A 218 22.72 1.74 -6.70
CA HIS A 218 23.36 2.74 -5.82
C HIS A 218 24.53 2.20 -4.99
N VAL A 219 24.72 0.88 -4.92
CA VAL A 219 25.86 0.29 -4.18
C VAL A 219 26.95 -0.11 -5.18
N PRO A 220 28.17 0.45 -5.09
CA PRO A 220 29.30 0.02 -5.92
C PRO A 220 29.56 -1.49 -5.73
N GLY A 221 29.56 -2.25 -6.84
CA GLY A 221 29.64 -3.72 -6.79
C GLY A 221 28.33 -4.45 -6.46
N GLY A 222 27.23 -3.73 -6.22
CA GLY A 222 25.94 -4.28 -5.83
C GLY A 222 25.27 -5.18 -6.89
N ALA A 223 25.70 -5.09 -8.16
CA ALA A 223 25.24 -5.98 -9.21
C ALA A 223 25.61 -7.45 -8.94
N GLU A 224 26.76 -7.74 -8.33
CA GLU A 224 27.20 -9.11 -8.02
C GLU A 224 26.47 -9.69 -6.79
N VAL A 225 26.03 -8.83 -5.86
CA VAL A 225 25.33 -9.22 -4.63
C VAL A 225 23.84 -9.52 -4.89
N ALA A 226 23.25 -8.92 -5.93
CA ALA A 226 21.83 -9.05 -6.25
C ALA A 226 21.45 -10.41 -6.88
N PHE A 227 22.40 -11.18 -7.42
CA PHE A 227 22.13 -12.47 -8.09
C PHE A 227 22.24 -13.70 -7.18
N ASP A 228 22.67 -13.53 -5.92
CA ASP A 228 22.80 -14.60 -4.92
C ASP A 228 21.72 -14.53 -3.80
N ILE A 229 20.62 -13.79 -4.04
CA ILE A 229 19.48 -13.61 -3.11
C ILE A 229 18.35 -14.57 -3.48
#